data_AF-A0ABD0JL44-F1
#
_entry.id   AF-A0ABD0JL44-F1
#
_cell.length_a   1.000
_cell.length_b   1.000
_cell.length_c   1.000
_cell.angle_alpha   90.00
_cell.angle_beta   90.00
_cell.angle_gamma   90.00
#
_symmetry.space_group_name_H-M   'P 1'
#
loop_
_entity.id
_entity.type
_entity.pdbx_description
1 polymer ?
#
loop_
_entity_poly.entity_id
_entity_poly.type
_entity_poly.pdbx_seq_one_letter_code
_entity_poly.pdbx_strand_id
1 'polypeptide(L)'
;MRVQEIVNNGMNAELAKKRVIRLVMIGMTGTGKSATGNSILGSNDAFDPTLAFKSSARVCSKRGAIVNGTLQILVVDTPGVLDTEREEEDIVDEIKKCIDLSASGPHAFIMTISLSKRFTAGEYLPYEIFKKIFGEDLMKYVIICFTHADLLEGTAVEEILTTAPENLKKIMRKVKN
;
A
#
# COMPACT_ATOMS: atom_id res chain seq x y z
N MET A 1 -15.33 -36.95 -30.03
CA MET A 1 -15.12 -35.63 -29.41
C MET A 1 -14.90 -34.64 -30.54
N ARG A 2 -15.80 -33.66 -30.73
CA ARG A 2 -15.71 -32.74 -31.89
C ARG A 2 -14.66 -31.67 -31.62
N VAL A 3 -13.83 -31.35 -32.61
CA VAL A 3 -12.79 -30.30 -32.55
C VAL A 3 -13.33 -28.95 -32.04
N GLN A 4 -14.61 -28.65 -32.31
CA GLN A 4 -15.29 -27.45 -31.82
C GLN A 4 -15.50 -27.40 -30.30
N GLU A 5 -15.66 -28.54 -29.61
CA GLU A 5 -15.78 -28.55 -28.13
C GLU A 5 -14.44 -28.26 -27.45
N ILE A 6 -13.33 -28.69 -28.05
CA ILE A 6 -11.98 -28.45 -27.52
C ILE A 6 -11.61 -26.97 -27.65
N VAL A 7 -11.94 -26.35 -28.78
CA VAL A 7 -11.71 -24.91 -29.00
C VAL A 7 -12.58 -24.06 -28.06
N ASN A 8 -13.86 -24.41 -27.88
CA ASN A 8 -14.73 -23.68 -26.96
C ASN A 8 -14.33 -23.85 -25.48
N ASN A 9 -13.87 -25.04 -25.07
CA ASN A 9 -13.35 -25.23 -23.70
C ASN A 9 -11.98 -24.54 -23.49
N GLY A 10 -11.13 -24.46 -24.53
CA GLY A 10 -9.86 -23.74 -24.48
C GLY A 10 -10.03 -22.22 -24.42
N MET A 11 -10.90 -21.65 -25.26
CA MET A 11 -11.20 -20.20 -25.28
C MET A 11 -11.92 -19.74 -24.01
N ASN A 12 -12.83 -20.56 -23.44
CA ASN A 12 -13.52 -20.20 -22.20
C ASN A 12 -12.60 -20.25 -20.96
N ALA A 13 -11.56 -21.08 -20.97
CA ALA A 13 -10.54 -21.08 -19.92
C ALA A 13 -9.61 -19.87 -20.02
N GLU A 14 -9.36 -19.38 -21.24
CA GLU A 14 -8.50 -18.21 -21.50
C GLU A 14 -9.21 -16.86 -21.29
N LEU A 15 -10.55 -16.85 -21.30
CA LEU A 15 -11.39 -15.66 -21.08
C LEU A 15 -11.99 -15.55 -19.67
N ALA A 16 -11.52 -16.31 -18.69
CA ALA A 16 -11.77 -15.98 -17.29
C ALA A 16 -11.03 -14.66 -17.00
N LYS A 17 -11.75 -13.54 -17.08
CA LYS A 17 -11.24 -12.18 -16.85
C LYS A 17 -10.43 -12.15 -15.56
N LYS A 18 -9.10 -12.27 -15.65
CA LYS A 18 -8.19 -12.22 -14.49
C LYS A 18 -8.47 -10.90 -13.77
N ARG A 19 -9.10 -10.98 -12.61
CA ARG A 19 -9.37 -9.80 -11.78
C ARG A 19 -8.04 -9.43 -11.16
N VAL A 20 -7.56 -8.23 -11.41
CA VAL A 20 -6.31 -7.74 -10.84
C VAL A 20 -6.64 -6.61 -9.87
N ILE A 21 -6.19 -6.70 -8.63
CA ILE A 21 -6.18 -5.61 -7.66
C ILE A 21 -4.74 -5.10 -7.56
N ARG A 22 -4.58 -3.77 -7.53
CA ARG A 22 -3.27 -3.09 -7.54
C ARG A 22 -3.22 -2.15 -6.36
N LEU A 23 -2.34 -2.41 -5.43
CA LEU A 23 -2.21 -1.70 -4.17
C LEU A 23 -0.84 -1.03 -4.13
N VAL A 24 -0.81 0.23 -3.71
CA VAL A 24 0.44 0.96 -3.47
C VAL A 24 0.53 1.25 -1.98
N MET A 25 1.58 0.76 -1.33
CA MET A 25 1.81 1.02 0.10
C MET A 25 2.36 2.43 0.25
N ILE A 26 1.85 3.24 1.18
CA ILE A 26 2.35 4.60 1.46
C ILE A 26 2.52 4.81 2.96
N GLY A 27 3.45 5.67 3.36
CA GLY A 27 3.73 5.94 4.76
C GLY A 27 5.22 6.08 5.05
N MET A 28 5.52 6.45 6.28
CA MET A 28 6.86 6.68 6.77
C MET A 28 7.74 5.42 6.77
N THR A 29 9.07 5.59 6.85
CA THR A 29 9.97 4.45 7.09
C THR A 29 9.65 3.82 8.45
N GLY A 30 9.67 2.49 8.50
CA GLY A 30 9.40 1.73 9.73
C GLY A 30 7.94 1.67 10.17
N THR A 31 6.98 2.18 9.39
CA THR A 31 5.54 2.05 9.73
C THR A 31 4.95 0.69 9.36
N GLY A 32 5.74 -0.22 8.77
CA GLY A 32 5.33 -1.59 8.47
C GLY A 32 4.85 -1.83 7.03
N LYS A 33 5.08 -0.93 6.07
CA LYS A 33 4.68 -1.10 4.65
C LYS A 33 5.00 -2.49 4.07
N SER A 34 6.27 -2.90 4.12
CA SER A 34 6.72 -4.20 3.59
C SER A 34 6.08 -5.38 4.32
N ALA A 35 5.97 -5.31 5.66
CA ALA A 35 5.33 -6.35 6.46
C ALA A 35 3.82 -6.46 6.16
N THR A 36 3.11 -5.34 6.03
CA THR A 36 1.71 -5.31 5.61
C THR A 36 1.55 -5.85 4.18
N GLY A 37 2.45 -5.50 3.26
CA GLY A 37 2.46 -6.04 1.90
C GLY A 37 2.62 -7.56 1.88
N ASN A 38 3.53 -8.09 2.70
CA ASN A 38 3.73 -9.51 2.94
C ASN A 38 2.45 -10.19 3.46
N SER A 39 1.82 -9.63 4.49
CA SER A 39 0.55 -10.13 5.03
C SER A 39 -0.57 -10.15 3.97
N ILE A 40 -0.69 -9.09 3.15
CA ILE A 40 -1.67 -9.02 2.05
C ILE A 40 -1.43 -10.12 1.02
N LEU A 41 -0.16 -10.42 0.71
CA LEU A 41 0.21 -11.44 -0.26
C LEU A 41 0.20 -12.86 0.32
N GLY A 42 0.00 -13.02 1.62
CA GLY A 42 0.08 -14.32 2.29
C GLY A 42 1.48 -14.93 2.28
N SER A 43 2.52 -14.10 2.23
CA SER A 43 3.94 -14.50 2.21
C SER A 43 4.69 -13.79 3.34
N ASN A 44 5.78 -14.39 3.82
CA ASN A 44 6.64 -13.77 4.85
C ASN A 44 7.91 -13.11 4.27
N ASP A 45 8.16 -13.27 2.97
CA ASP A 45 9.44 -13.00 2.31
C ASP A 45 9.30 -12.33 0.93
N ALA A 46 8.08 -11.98 0.49
CA ALA A 46 7.87 -11.27 -0.77
C ALA A 46 8.61 -9.92 -0.81
N PHE A 47 8.56 -9.19 0.31
CA PHE A 47 9.38 -8.02 0.60
C PHE A 47 10.24 -8.32 1.84
N ASP A 48 11.52 -7.94 1.83
CA ASP A 48 12.36 -8.05 3.03
C ASP A 48 12.05 -6.87 3.98
N PRO A 49 11.38 -7.09 5.12
CA PRO A 49 11.00 -6.02 6.03
C PRO A 49 12.19 -5.41 6.76
N THR A 50 13.34 -6.10 6.79
CA THR A 50 14.58 -5.59 7.40
C THR A 50 15.25 -4.52 6.55
N LEU A 51 14.86 -4.40 5.27
CA LEU A 51 15.33 -3.33 4.39
C LEU A 51 14.92 -1.95 4.90
N ALA A 52 13.90 -1.81 5.78
CA ALA A 52 13.58 -0.54 6.41
C ALA A 52 14.76 0.06 7.22
N PHE A 53 15.71 -0.78 7.65
CA PHE A 53 16.94 -0.38 8.35
C PHE A 53 18.16 -0.28 7.43
N LYS A 54 18.02 -0.63 6.15
CA LYS A 54 19.11 -0.63 5.16
C LYS A 54 18.80 0.40 4.07
N SER A 55 19.83 1.12 3.64
CA SER A 55 19.82 2.05 2.50
C SER A 55 19.23 1.46 1.19
N SER A 56 19.03 0.14 1.11
CA SER A 56 18.44 -0.58 -0.03
C SER A 56 16.91 -0.44 -0.19
N ALA A 57 16.15 0.09 0.79
CA ALA A 57 14.72 0.41 0.63
C ALA A 57 14.46 1.68 -0.22
N ARG A 58 15.39 1.98 -1.14
CA ARG A 58 15.46 3.20 -1.95
C ARG A 58 14.73 3.13 -3.27
N VAL A 59 14.24 1.95 -3.63
CA VAL A 59 13.58 1.70 -4.92
C VAL A 59 12.25 0.98 -4.70
N CYS A 60 11.25 1.38 -5.46
CA CYS A 60 9.95 0.71 -5.52
C CYS A 60 10.10 -0.78 -5.87
N SER A 61 9.37 -1.64 -5.16
CA SER A 61 9.34 -3.08 -5.44
C SER A 61 7.91 -3.54 -5.67
N LYS A 62 7.68 -4.26 -6.78
CA LYS A 62 6.39 -4.89 -7.07
C LYS A 62 6.44 -6.39 -6.80
N ARG A 63 5.42 -6.91 -6.13
CA ARG A 63 5.18 -8.34 -5.90
C ARG A 63 3.71 -8.66 -6.13
N GLY A 64 3.40 -9.94 -6.30
CA GLY A 64 2.02 -10.35 -6.49
C GLY A 64 1.76 -11.80 -6.11
N ALA A 65 0.50 -12.07 -5.85
CA ALA A 65 -0.02 -13.39 -5.47
C ALA A 65 -1.35 -13.65 -6.17
N ILE A 66 -1.71 -14.93 -6.33
CA ILE A 66 -3.01 -15.35 -6.85
C ILE A 66 -3.84 -15.88 -5.68
N VAL A 67 -5.00 -15.27 -5.46
CA VAL A 67 -5.99 -15.65 -4.46
C VAL A 67 -7.12 -16.41 -5.16
N ASN A 68 -7.53 -17.54 -4.58
CA ASN A 68 -8.63 -18.39 -5.07
C ASN A 68 -8.51 -18.73 -6.57
N GLY A 69 -7.28 -18.92 -7.06
CA GLY A 69 -6.95 -19.32 -8.44
C GLY A 69 -7.24 -18.28 -9.54
N THR A 70 -7.92 -17.17 -9.22
CA THR A 70 -8.49 -16.25 -10.24
C THR A 70 -8.24 -14.78 -9.98
N LEU A 71 -8.05 -14.37 -8.71
CA LEU A 71 -7.81 -12.99 -8.32
C LEU A 71 -6.32 -12.74 -8.16
N GLN A 72 -5.73 -11.88 -8.98
CA GLN A 72 -4.34 -11.46 -8.82
C GLN A 72 -4.29 -10.20 -7.94
N ILE A 73 -3.52 -10.25 -6.86
CA ILE A 73 -3.20 -9.08 -6.05
C ILE A 73 -1.77 -8.66 -6.40
N LEU A 74 -1.59 -7.40 -6.78
CA LEU A 74 -0.30 -6.77 -7.00
C LEU A 74 -0.08 -5.71 -5.92
N VAL A 75 1.03 -5.80 -5.20
CA VAL A 75 1.43 -4.84 -4.19
C VAL A 75 2.72 -4.16 -4.66
N VAL A 76 2.72 -2.83 -4.65
CA VAL A 76 3.91 -2.01 -4.82
C VAL A 76 4.30 -1.47 -3.45
N ASP A 77 5.44 -1.92 -2.95
CA ASP A 77 6.08 -1.33 -1.78
C ASP A 77 6.86 -0.08 -2.21
N THR A 78 6.59 1.04 -1.54
CA THR A 78 7.25 2.32 -1.80
C THR A 78 8.38 2.54 -0.80
N PRO A 79 9.45 3.25 -1.19
CA PRO A 79 10.37 3.83 -0.24
C PRO A 79 9.64 4.72 0.77
N GLY A 80 10.13 4.78 2.02
CA GLY A 80 9.59 5.73 2.98
C GLY A 80 9.90 7.18 2.59
N VAL A 81 8.98 8.09 2.94
CA VAL A 81 9.00 9.50 2.53
C VAL A 81 10.05 10.35 3.28
N LEU A 82 10.68 9.79 4.31
CA LEU A 82 11.81 10.41 5.01
C LEU A 82 12.97 9.41 5.10
N ASP A 83 13.55 9.08 3.95
CA ASP A 83 14.95 8.66 3.93
C ASP A 83 15.75 9.96 4.03
N THR A 84 16.38 10.24 5.18
CA THR A 84 17.02 11.53 5.54
C THR A 84 18.17 11.97 4.64
N GLU A 85 18.40 11.26 3.54
CA GLU A 85 19.45 11.47 2.55
C GLU A 85 18.89 11.87 1.17
N ARG A 86 17.59 12.19 1.04
CA ARG A 86 16.96 12.52 -0.25
C ARG A 86 16.26 13.87 -0.26
N GLU A 87 16.42 14.57 -1.37
CA GLU A 87 15.67 15.78 -1.68
C GLU A 87 14.20 15.44 -1.99
N GLU A 88 13.29 16.41 -1.82
CA GLU A 88 11.86 16.23 -2.10
C GLU A 88 11.60 15.77 -3.55
N GLU A 89 12.38 16.27 -4.50
CA GLU A 89 12.26 15.92 -5.93
C GLU A 89 12.56 14.44 -6.20
N ASP A 90 13.60 13.88 -5.56
CA ASP A 90 13.93 12.46 -5.68
C ASP A 90 12.83 11.57 -5.13
N ILE A 91 12.20 12.00 -4.02
CA ILE A 91 11.08 11.28 -3.41
C ILE A 91 9.88 11.30 -4.36
N VAL A 92 9.56 12.45 -4.96
CA VAL A 92 8.47 12.60 -5.90
C VAL A 92 8.69 11.73 -7.14
N ASP A 93 9.89 11.70 -7.70
CA ASP A 93 10.20 10.90 -8.88
C ASP A 93 10.18 9.40 -8.59
N GLU A 94 10.60 8.97 -7.41
CA GLU A 94 10.48 7.57 -7.01
C GLU A 94 9.00 7.17 -6.79
N ILE A 95 8.19 8.07 -6.22
CA ILE A 95 6.73 7.85 -6.13
C ILE A 95 6.13 7.71 -7.53
N LYS A 96 6.51 8.54 -8.50
CA LYS A 96 6.05 8.41 -9.90
C LYS A 96 6.40 7.04 -10.48
N LYS A 97 7.63 6.55 -10.29
CA LYS A 97 8.03 5.20 -10.72
C LYS A 97 7.16 4.11 -10.07
N CYS A 98 6.85 4.24 -8.78
CA CYS A 98 5.94 3.32 -8.09
C CYS A 98 4.55 3.27 -8.75
N ILE A 99 4.03 4.42 -9.22
CA ILE A 99 2.76 4.50 -9.94
C ILE A 99 2.86 3.80 -11.28
N ASP A 100 3.93 4.05 -12.04
CA ASP A 100 4.15 3.41 -13.34
C ASP A 100 4.21 1.88 -13.21
N LEU A 101 4.83 1.38 -12.12
CA LEU A 101 4.85 -0.04 -11.81
C LEU A 101 3.45 -0.63 -11.59
N SER A 102 2.47 0.20 -11.19
CA SER A 102 1.07 -0.17 -10.99
C SER A 102 0.17 -0.03 -12.23
N ALA A 103 0.73 -0.12 -13.44
CA ALA A 103 0.10 -0.22 -14.77
C ALA A 103 -1.45 -0.22 -14.79
N SER A 104 -2.04 0.74 -15.52
CA SER A 104 -3.48 1.12 -15.46
C SER A 104 -3.90 1.79 -14.15
N GLY A 105 -2.95 2.24 -13.34
CA GLY A 105 -3.15 2.99 -12.11
C GLY A 105 -3.52 2.12 -10.90
N PRO A 106 -3.25 2.58 -9.67
CA PRO A 106 -3.60 1.87 -8.46
C PRO A 106 -5.11 1.81 -8.24
N HIS A 107 -5.59 0.70 -7.68
CA HIS A 107 -6.97 0.60 -7.20
C HIS A 107 -7.12 1.21 -5.81
N ALA A 108 -6.09 1.10 -4.97
CA ALA A 108 -6.05 1.73 -3.67
C ALA A 108 -4.61 2.05 -3.25
N PHE A 109 -4.48 3.07 -2.40
CA PHE A 109 -3.27 3.38 -1.66
C PHE A 109 -3.46 2.93 -0.21
N ILE A 110 -2.57 2.10 0.31
CA ILE A 110 -2.62 1.62 1.69
C ILE A 110 -1.70 2.50 2.53
N MET A 111 -2.28 3.42 3.30
CA MET A 111 -1.54 4.32 4.18
C MET A 111 -1.27 3.64 5.52
N THR A 112 -0.02 3.24 5.74
CA THR A 112 0.42 2.62 6.99
C THR A 112 0.71 3.65 8.06
N ILE A 113 0.11 3.48 9.24
CA ILE A 113 0.32 4.32 10.43
C ILE A 113 0.65 3.42 11.60
N SER A 114 1.81 3.63 12.23
CA SER A 114 2.23 2.79 13.35
C SER A 114 1.61 3.25 14.67
N LEU A 115 1.00 2.32 15.40
CA LEU A 115 0.51 2.54 16.76
C LEU A 115 1.63 2.48 17.81
N SER A 116 2.83 2.01 17.45
CA SER A 116 3.98 1.95 18.35
C SER A 116 4.65 3.30 18.64
N LYS A 117 4.22 4.36 17.95
CA LYS A 117 4.79 5.71 18.08
C LYS A 117 3.73 6.79 17.89
N ARG A 118 4.04 8.00 18.34
CA ARG A 118 3.16 9.16 18.19
C ARG A 118 3.04 9.57 16.73
N PHE A 119 1.83 9.97 16.32
CA PHE A 119 1.61 10.60 15.02
C PHE A 119 2.07 12.06 15.07
N THR A 120 3.18 12.36 14.39
CA THR A 120 3.81 13.68 14.37
C THR A 120 3.66 14.36 13.01
N ALA A 121 4.19 15.58 12.85
CA ALA A 121 4.25 16.24 11.55
C ALA A 121 4.99 15.39 10.49
N GLY A 122 6.02 14.65 10.88
CA GLY A 122 6.71 13.72 9.97
C GLY A 122 5.81 12.58 9.49
N GLU A 123 4.94 12.05 10.36
CA GLU A 123 3.95 11.03 9.96
C GLU A 123 2.84 11.58 9.06
N TYR A 124 2.63 12.90 9.05
CA TYR A 124 1.69 13.57 8.16
C TYR A 124 2.26 13.83 6.75
N LEU A 125 3.59 13.90 6.62
CA LEU A 125 4.27 14.25 5.37
C LEU A 125 3.95 13.33 4.19
N PRO A 126 3.87 11.98 4.33
CA PRO A 126 3.47 11.12 3.22
C PRO A 126 2.12 11.49 2.62
N TYR A 127 1.15 11.87 3.46
CA TYR A 127 -0.14 12.34 2.98
C TYR A 127 0.01 13.63 2.14
N GLU A 128 0.83 14.59 2.59
CA GLU A 128 1.00 15.85 1.88
C GLU A 128 1.68 15.69 0.53
N ILE A 129 2.74 14.86 0.45
CA ILE A 129 3.44 14.61 -0.81
C ILE A 129 2.55 13.89 -1.82
N PHE A 130 1.85 12.82 -1.39
CA PHE A 130 0.93 12.13 -2.30
C PHE A 130 -0.23 13.05 -2.71
N LYS A 131 -0.75 13.86 -1.80
CA LYS A 131 -1.80 14.84 -2.14
C LYS A 131 -1.31 15.88 -3.15
N LYS A 132 -0.05 16.32 -3.07
CA LYS A 132 0.57 17.23 -4.06
C LYS A 132 0.67 16.60 -5.44
N ILE A 133 0.95 15.29 -5.51
CA ILE A 133 1.08 14.54 -6.77
C ILE A 133 -0.29 14.21 -7.40
N PHE A 134 -1.25 13.73 -6.60
CA PHE A 134 -2.53 13.19 -7.10
C PHE A 134 -3.73 14.12 -6.92
N GLY A 135 -3.55 15.26 -6.24
CA GLY A 135 -4.63 16.18 -5.89
C GLY A 135 -5.52 15.65 -4.77
N GLU A 136 -6.65 16.34 -4.56
CA GLU A 136 -7.62 16.01 -3.50
C GLU A 136 -8.32 14.66 -3.72
N ASP A 137 -8.35 14.17 -4.96
CA ASP A 137 -9.00 12.92 -5.34
C ASP A 137 -8.28 11.68 -4.83
N LEU A 138 -7.02 11.80 -4.40
CA LEU A 138 -6.26 10.74 -3.72
C LEU A 138 -7.10 10.05 -2.64
N MET A 139 -7.83 10.83 -1.85
CA MET A 139 -8.55 10.34 -0.68
C MET A 139 -9.72 9.43 -1.01
N LYS A 140 -10.18 9.40 -2.27
CA LYS A 140 -11.16 8.43 -2.77
C LYS A 140 -10.60 7.00 -2.85
N TYR A 141 -9.27 6.86 -2.83
CA TYR A 141 -8.55 5.60 -3.05
C TYR A 141 -7.67 5.21 -1.86
N VAL A 142 -7.60 6.01 -0.80
CA VAL A 142 -6.77 5.72 0.37
C VAL A 142 -7.53 4.84 1.36
N ILE A 143 -6.89 3.76 1.80
CA ILE A 143 -7.29 2.94 2.95
C ILE A 143 -6.23 3.13 4.03
N ILE A 144 -6.65 3.49 5.25
CA ILE A 144 -5.73 3.62 6.39
C ILE A 144 -5.53 2.23 7.02
N CYS A 145 -4.27 1.83 7.19
CA CYS A 145 -3.88 0.59 7.85
C CYS A 145 -3.06 0.93 9.10
N PHE A 146 -3.62 0.63 10.27
CA PHE A 146 -2.90 0.75 11.54
C PHE A 146 -2.04 -0.50 11.75
N THR A 147 -0.75 -0.29 12.02
CA THR A 147 0.21 -1.37 12.29
C THR A 147 0.61 -1.39 13.76
N HIS A 148 1.19 -2.50 14.22
CA HIS A 148 1.51 -2.72 15.64
C HIS A 148 0.27 -2.69 16.54
N ALA A 149 -0.85 -3.23 16.04
CA ALA A 149 -2.12 -3.28 16.77
C ALA A 149 -2.11 -4.28 17.94
N ASP A 150 -1.12 -5.15 18.00
CA ASP A 150 -0.83 -6.00 19.16
C ASP A 150 -0.54 -5.18 20.44
N LEU A 151 -0.04 -3.95 20.30
CA LEU A 151 0.19 -3.02 21.41
C LEU A 151 -1.09 -2.49 22.05
N LEU A 152 -2.26 -2.78 21.47
CA LEU A 152 -3.53 -2.33 22.01
C LEU A 152 -4.04 -3.21 23.15
N GLU A 153 -3.44 -4.38 23.40
CA GLU A 153 -3.76 -5.27 24.52
C GLU A 153 -5.28 -5.53 24.72
N GLY A 154 -6.04 -5.55 23.62
CA GLY A 154 -7.50 -5.76 23.62
C GLY A 154 -8.35 -4.48 23.55
N THR A 155 -7.74 -3.29 23.66
CA THR A 155 -8.40 -2.01 23.38
C THR A 155 -8.73 -1.88 21.89
N ALA A 156 -9.93 -1.38 21.59
CA ALA A 156 -10.35 -1.14 20.21
C ALA A 156 -9.57 0.03 19.59
N VAL A 157 -9.21 -0.07 18.30
CA VAL A 157 -8.51 1.00 17.58
C VAL A 157 -9.32 2.30 17.64
N GLU A 158 -10.65 2.20 17.49
CA GLU A 158 -11.59 3.31 17.52
C GLU A 158 -11.52 4.12 18.82
N GLU A 159 -11.30 3.45 19.94
CA GLU A 159 -11.19 4.09 21.25
C GLU A 159 -9.96 5.00 21.31
N ILE A 160 -8.82 4.51 20.82
CA ILE A 160 -7.56 5.26 20.80
C ILE A 160 -7.67 6.44 19.84
N LEU A 161 -8.36 6.27 18.72
CA LEU A 161 -8.54 7.32 17.72
C LEU A 161 -9.37 8.52 18.22
N THR A 162 -10.12 8.38 19.32
CA THR A 162 -10.77 9.54 19.97
C THR A 162 -9.75 10.60 20.41
N THR A 163 -8.57 10.15 20.85
CA THR A 163 -7.45 11.00 21.30
C THR A 163 -6.48 11.35 20.17
N ALA A 164 -6.75 10.93 18.93
CA ALA A 164 -5.87 11.18 17.80
C ALA A 164 -5.60 12.68 17.59
N PRO A 165 -4.38 13.05 17.15
CA PRO A 165 -4.05 14.42 16.81
C PRO A 165 -4.87 14.91 15.61
N GLU A 166 -5.08 16.22 15.54
CA GLU A 166 -5.98 16.82 14.55
C GLU A 166 -5.57 16.52 13.10
N ASN A 167 -4.26 16.42 12.83
CA ASN A 167 -3.76 16.04 11.51
C ASN A 167 -4.19 14.64 11.08
N LEU A 168 -4.21 13.67 12.01
CA LEU A 168 -4.71 12.32 11.73
C LEU A 168 -6.23 12.33 11.54
N LYS A 169 -6.96 13.04 12.41
CA LYS A 169 -8.42 13.24 12.28
C LYS A 169 -8.78 13.86 10.93
N LYS A 170 -7.99 14.81 10.44
CA LYS A 170 -8.16 15.43 9.12
C LYS A 170 -8.04 14.44 7.97
N ILE A 171 -7.10 13.49 8.02
CA ILE A 171 -6.97 12.41 7.03
C ILE A 171 -8.20 11.50 7.11
N MET A 172 -8.55 11.07 8.32
CA MET A 172 -9.68 10.16 8.57
C MET A 172 -11.02 10.71 8.08
N ARG A 173 -11.29 12.02 8.22
CA ARG A 173 -12.51 12.64 7.70
C ARG A 173 -12.58 12.70 6.17
N LYS A 174 -11.44 12.57 5.49
CA LYS A 174 -11.35 12.67 4.03
C LYS A 174 -11.37 11.32 3.32
N VAL A 175 -10.89 10.26 3.96
CA VAL A 175 -11.04 8.90 3.42
C VAL A 175 -12.52 8.52 3.38
N LYS A 176 -12.96 7.97 2.25
CA LYS A 176 -14.30 7.42 2.10
C LYS A 176 -14.24 5.94 2.44
N ASN A 177 -14.49 5.61 3.70
CA ASN A 177 -14.68 4.23 4.16
C ASN A 177 -16.17 3.88 4.10
#